data_AF-A0A931QRH4-F1
#
_entry.id   AF-A0A931QRH4-F1
#
_cell.length_a   1.000
_cell.length_b   1.000
_cell.length_c   1.000
_cell.angle_alpha   90.00
_cell.angle_beta   90.00
_cell.angle_gamma   90.00
#
_symmetry.space_group_name_H-M   'P 1'
#
loop_
_entity.id
_entity.type
_entity.pdbx_description
1 polymer ?
#
loop_
_entity_poly.entity_id
_entity_poly.type
_entity_poly.pdbx_seq_one_letter_code
_entity_poly.pdbx_strand_id
1 'polypeptide(L)' 'MKKRVIFCAECGEELELFGIDDKKINLEELQERHKKCKEAGKFKGDKCAMLFIAESNDEIFNPDEDD' A
#
# COMPACT_ATOMS: atom_id res chain seq x y z
N MET A 1 21.68 -15.10 -4.54
CA MET A 1 21.49 -13.65 -4.28
C MET A 1 20.01 -13.40 -4.05
N LYS A 2 19.61 -12.80 -2.92
CA LYS A 2 18.21 -12.36 -2.71
C LYS A 2 17.94 -11.16 -3.62
N LYS A 3 16.89 -11.21 -4.46
CA LYS A 3 16.46 -10.05 -5.27
C LYS A 3 15.94 -8.96 -4.32
N ARG A 4 16.37 -7.71 -4.54
CA ARG A 4 15.78 -6.54 -3.87
C ARG A 4 14.42 -6.25 -4.51
N VAL A 5 13.40 -6.06 -3.69
CA VAL A 5 12.06 -5.63 -4.12
C VAL A 5 12.03 -4.11 -4.12
N ILE A 6 11.60 -3.50 -5.22
CA ILE A 6 11.43 -2.05 -5.34
C ILE A 6 9.95 -1.71 -5.15
N PHE A 7 9.64 -0.87 -4.17
CA PHE A 7 8.29 -0.36 -3.98
C PHE A 7 8.07 0.89 -4.83
N CYS A 8 6.94 0.93 -5.53
CA CYS A 8 6.50 2.08 -6.29
C CYS A 8 6.08 3.20 -5.34
N ALA A 9 6.71 4.37 -5.47
CA ALA A 9 6.48 5.54 -4.65
C ALA A 9 5.83 6.72 -5.41
N GLU A 10 5.28 6.48 -6.60
CA GLU A 10 4.73 7.53 -7.48
C GLU A 10 3.50 8.26 -6.90
N CYS A 11 2.92 7.74 -5.81
CA CYS A 11 1.86 8.43 -5.06
C CYS A 11 2.42 9.56 -4.16
N GLY A 12 3.74 9.65 -3.99
CA GLY A 12 4.41 10.76 -3.32
C GLY A 12 3.89 10.98 -1.89
N GLU A 13 3.53 12.23 -1.60
CA GLU A 13 3.04 12.70 -0.30
C GLU A 13 1.79 11.96 0.19
N GLU A 14 0.98 11.40 -0.73
CA GLU A 14 -0.18 10.59 -0.32
C GLU A 14 0.24 9.35 0.47
N LEU A 15 1.46 8.81 0.26
CA LEU A 15 1.96 7.65 1.00
C LEU A 15 2.24 7.96 2.46
N GLU A 16 2.65 9.20 2.78
CA GLU A 16 2.98 9.61 4.14
C GLU A 16 1.74 9.69 5.03
N LEU A 17 0.60 10.03 4.44
CA LEU A 17 -0.69 10.10 5.13
C LEU A 17 -1.43 8.76 5.10
N PHE A 18 -0.98 7.81 4.28
CA PHE A 18 -1.67 6.56 4.05
C PHE A 18 -1.36 5.54 5.17
N GLY A 19 -2.41 5.10 5.88
CA GLY A 19 -2.30 4.13 6.98
C GLY A 19 -2.09 4.72 8.38
N ILE A 20 -2.02 6.05 8.52
CA ILE A 20 -1.92 6.72 9.84
C ILE A 20 -3.30 7.02 10.43
N ASP A 21 -4.27 7.35 9.59
CA ASP A 21 -5.65 7.55 10.02
C ASP A 21 -6.37 6.20 10.16
N ASP A 22 -7.09 5.98 11.26
CA ASP A 22 -8.08 4.89 11.53
C ASP A 22 -9.25 4.83 10.51
N LYS A 23 -9.12 5.55 9.40
CA LYS A 23 -10.07 5.48 8.29
C LYS A 23 -9.94 4.11 7.65
N LYS A 24 -11.07 3.40 7.55
CA LYS A 24 -11.18 2.14 6.80
C LYS A 24 -10.54 2.31 5.43
N ILE A 25 -9.40 1.64 5.24
CA ILE A 25 -8.73 1.53 3.96
C ILE A 25 -9.64 0.71 3.05
N ASN A 26 -10.05 1.29 1.92
CA ASN A 26 -10.84 0.56 0.92
C ASN A 26 -9.91 -0.20 -0.03
N LEU A 27 -9.69 -1.48 0.25
CA LEU A 27 -8.78 -2.31 -0.53
C LEU A 27 -9.21 -2.44 -2.00
N GLU A 28 -10.51 -2.53 -2.28
CA GLU A 28 -11.04 -2.66 -3.64
C GLU A 28 -10.70 -1.43 -4.48
N GLU A 29 -10.89 -0.23 -3.91
CA GLU A 29 -10.55 1.04 -4.56
C GLU A 29 -9.06 1.14 -4.86
N LEU A 30 -8.20 0.64 -3.96
CA LEU A 30 -6.75 0.62 -4.17
C LEU A 30 -6.31 -0.37 -5.24
N GLN A 31 -6.98 -1.52 -5.34
CA GLN A 31 -6.74 -2.48 -6.40
C GLN A 31 -7.12 -1.88 -7.76
N GLU A 32 -8.25 -1.19 -7.85
CA GLU A 32 -8.64 -0.45 -9.05
C GLU A 32 -7.66 0.67 -9.40
N ARG A 33 -7.24 1.46 -8.41
CA ARG A 33 -6.23 2.52 -8.58
C ARG A 33 -4.93 1.94 -9.11
N HIS A 34 -4.45 0.85 -8.53
CA HIS A 34 -3.24 0.15 -8.98
C HIS A 34 -3.36 -0.36 -10.41
N LYS A 35 -4.51 -0.93 -10.78
CA LYS A 35 -4.79 -1.36 -12.16
C LYS A 35 -4.68 -0.17 -13.13
N LYS A 36 -5.32 0.96 -12.80
CA LYS A 36 -5.23 2.20 -13.59
C LYS A 36 -3.79 2.72 -13.69
N CYS A 37 -3.00 2.65 -12.61
CA CYS A 37 -1.58 3.02 -12.63
C CYS A 37 -0.75 2.15 -13.59
N LYS A 38 -1.04 0.84 -13.66
CA LYS A 38 -0.38 -0.06 -14.62
C LYS A 38 -0.80 0.23 -16.05
N GLU A 39 -2.09 0.37 -16.31
CA GLU A 39 -2.65 0.66 -17.63
C GLU A 39 -2.14 2.01 -18.19
N ALA A 40 -1.98 3.01 -17.32
CA ALA A 40 -1.45 4.32 -17.68
C ALA A 40 0.09 4.38 -17.76
N GLY A 41 0.81 3.30 -17.45
CA GLY A 41 2.28 3.28 -17.42
C GLY A 41 2.90 4.12 -16.31
N LYS A 42 2.13 4.51 -15.28
CA LYS A 42 2.61 5.28 -14.13
C LYS A 42 3.26 4.41 -13.06
N PHE A 43 2.98 3.11 -13.03
CA PHE A 43 3.54 2.19 -12.04
C PHE A 43 5.02 1.89 -12.30
N LYS A 44 5.92 2.21 -11.35
CA LYS A 44 7.38 2.10 -11.50
C LYS A 44 8.06 1.28 -10.38
N GLY A 45 7.51 0.11 -10.06
CA GLY A 45 8.12 -0.77 -9.05
C GLY A 45 7.73 -2.23 -9.24
N ASP A 46 8.20 -3.08 -8.35
CA ASP A 46 7.78 -4.48 -8.24
C ASP A 46 6.50 -4.62 -7.40
N LYS A 47 6.33 -3.76 -6.39
CA LYS A 47 5.15 -3.73 -5.51
C LYS A 47 4.60 -2.31 -5.36
N CYS A 48 3.28 -2.18 -5.21
CA CYS A 48 2.64 -0.92 -4.87
C CYS A 48 2.74 -0.68 -3.36
N ALA A 49 3.30 0.45 -2.94
CA ALA A 49 3.45 0.76 -1.52
C ALA A 49 2.09 0.90 -0.81
N MET A 50 1.10 1.57 -1.42
CA MET A 50 -0.24 1.71 -0.83
C MET A 50 -0.94 0.36 -0.63
N LEU A 51 -0.91 -0.53 -1.65
CA LEU A 51 -1.50 -1.86 -1.49
C LEU A 51 -0.77 -2.68 -0.43
N PHE A 52 0.56 -2.60 -0.38
CA PHE A 52 1.34 -3.30 0.63
C PHE A 52 0.97 -2.85 2.05
N ILE A 53 0.82 -1.55 2.28
CA ILE A 53 0.39 -0.99 3.57
C ILE A 53 -1.05 -1.41 3.89
N ALA A 54 -1.96 -1.35 2.91
CA ALA A 54 -3.36 -1.73 3.06
C ALA A 54 -3.53 -3.21 3.44
N GLU A 55 -2.87 -4.11 2.71
CA GLU A 55 -2.90 -5.56 2.96
C GLU A 55 -2.26 -5.90 4.31
N SER A 56 -1.25 -5.14 4.75
CA SER A 56 -0.63 -5.33 6.06
C SER A 56 -1.55 -4.88 7.21
N ASN A 57 -2.44 -3.92 6.98
CA ASN A 57 -3.33 -3.41 8.03
C ASN A 57 -4.45 -4.40 8.40
N ASP A 58 -4.85 -5.27 7.47
CA ASP A 58 -5.79 -6.36 7.74
C ASP A 58 -5.20 -7.47 8.64
N GLU A 59 -3.86 -7.58 8.73
CA GLU A 59 -3.18 -8.60 9.56
C GLU A 59 -2.58 -8.06 10.88
N ILE A 60 -2.45 -6.74 11.06
CA ILE A 60 -1.61 -6.15 12.13
C ILE A 60 -2.37 -5.56 13.31
N PHE A 61 -3.66 -5.24 13.22
CA PHE A 61 -4.42 -4.74 14.38
C PHE A 61 -5.07 -5.88 15.20
N ASN A 62 -4.23 -6.63 15.94
CA ASN A 62 -4.63 -7.14 17.25
C ASN A 62 -4.14 -6.13 18.30
N PRO A 63 -4.97 -5.15 18.72
CA PRO A 63 -4.62 -4.23 19.81
C PRO A 63 -4.56 -4.88 21.21
N ASP A 64 -4.51 -6.22 21.30
CA ASP A 64 -4.52 -7.02 22.53
C ASP A 64 -3.16 -7.70 22.81
N GLU A 65 -2.04 -7.03 22.51
CA GLU A 65 -0.70 -7.43 23.04
C GLU A 65 0.06 -6.22 23.62
N ASP A 66 -0.60 -5.44 24.46
CA ASP A 66 0.05 -4.55 25.45
C ASP A 66 -0.46 -4.95 26.85
N ASP A 67 0.39 -5.72 27.55
CA ASP A 67 0.43 -6.15 28.98
C ASP A 67 -0.81 -6.79 29.66
#